data_AF-W4QUB1-F1
#
_entry.id   AF-W4QUB1-F1
#
_cell.length_a   1.000
_cell.length_b   1.000
_cell.length_c   1.000
_cell.angle_alpha   90.00
_cell.angle_beta   90.00
_cell.angle_gamma   90.00
#
_symmetry.space_group_name_H-M   'P 1'
#
loop_
_entity.id
_entity.type
_entity.pdbx_description
1 polymer ?
#
loop_
_entity_poly.entity_id
_entity_poly.type
_entity_poly.pdbx_seq_one_letter_code
_entity_poly.pdbx_strand_id
1 'polypeptide(L)'
;MEGYGNIHTHDNIVRSLAARTNSIVIAVGYRVAPAYPFPAAIEDSYDALVWAYTNAADLGGDPSSIAVAGDSAGGNIATVVTLMSRDRNGPGISAQALLYPLTTFADIEFDSRLKYDSGYYLLSRSVMMRARDTYTPDEAFWVHDYTSPLDADNLSNLPPAIVITAEFDPLRDEGEAMQKN
;
A
#
# COMPACT_ATOMS: atom_id res chain seq x y z
N MET A 1 15.95 4.38 -4.24
CA MET A 1 14.76 5.25 -4.21
C MET A 1 14.86 6.34 -3.14
N GLU A 2 16.07 6.77 -2.75
CA GLU A 2 16.20 8.02 -1.97
C GLU A 2 15.58 9.17 -2.77
N GLY A 3 14.63 9.88 -2.14
CA GLY A 3 13.94 11.03 -2.74
C GLY A 3 12.52 10.76 -3.28
N TYR A 4 12.05 9.52 -3.37
CA TYR A 4 10.68 9.23 -3.86
C TYR A 4 9.59 9.40 -2.79
N GLY A 5 9.91 9.19 -1.52
CA GLY A 5 8.93 9.36 -0.44
C GLY A 5 9.56 9.31 0.95
N ASN A 6 9.06 10.14 1.85
CA ASN A 6 9.28 10.05 3.29
C ASN A 6 8.12 10.76 4.02
N ILE A 7 8.19 10.83 5.35
CA ILE A 7 7.15 11.49 6.16
C ILE A 7 6.93 12.96 5.74
N HIS A 8 7.98 13.67 5.33
CA HIS A 8 7.88 15.08 4.92
C HIS A 8 7.19 15.25 3.56
N THR A 9 7.37 14.33 2.62
CA THR A 9 6.73 14.43 1.29
C THR A 9 5.22 14.24 1.35
N HIS A 10 4.70 13.60 2.42
CA HIS A 10 3.27 13.33 2.62
C HIS A 10 2.66 14.11 3.80
N ASP A 11 3.41 15.02 4.44
CA ASP A 11 2.95 15.73 5.65
C ASP A 11 1.63 16.49 5.42
N ASN A 12 1.46 17.12 4.25
CA ASN A 12 0.22 17.80 3.89
C ASN A 12 -0.98 16.84 3.75
N ILE A 13 -0.76 15.65 3.15
CA ILE A 13 -1.80 14.63 2.97
C ILE A 13 -2.18 14.05 4.33
N VAL A 14 -1.19 13.69 5.15
CA VAL A 14 -1.36 13.15 6.51
C VAL A 14 -2.15 14.13 7.40
N ARG A 15 -1.79 15.42 7.40
CA ARG A 15 -2.51 16.46 8.15
C ARG A 15 -3.94 16.64 7.64
N SER A 16 -4.12 16.66 6.33
CA SER A 16 -5.45 16.78 5.71
C SER A 16 -6.34 15.60 6.09
N LEU A 17 -5.80 14.38 6.08
CA LEU A 17 -6.53 13.19 6.49
C LEU A 17 -6.97 13.31 7.95
N ALA A 18 -6.03 13.59 8.87
CA ALA A 18 -6.32 13.76 10.29
C ALA A 18 -7.42 14.81 10.54
N ALA A 19 -7.32 15.97 9.89
CA ALA A 19 -8.27 17.06 10.04
C ALA A 19 -9.67 16.73 9.48
N ARG A 20 -9.74 15.97 8.37
CA ARG A 20 -11.01 15.67 7.68
C ARG A 20 -11.73 14.45 8.26
N THR A 21 -11.00 13.51 8.87
CA THR A 21 -11.58 12.30 9.47
C THR A 21 -11.73 12.41 10.99
N ASN A 22 -11.15 13.43 11.61
CA ASN A 22 -11.07 13.56 13.07
C ASN A 22 -10.44 12.31 13.72
N SER A 23 -9.39 11.80 13.09
CA SER A 23 -8.67 10.59 13.53
C SER A 23 -7.23 10.93 13.91
N ILE A 24 -6.65 10.10 14.78
CA ILE A 24 -5.20 10.06 14.98
C ILE A 24 -4.59 9.41 13.74
N VAL A 25 -3.61 10.07 13.13
CA VAL A 25 -2.89 9.53 11.96
C VAL A 25 -1.44 9.26 12.34
N ILE A 26 -1.02 8.00 12.17
CA ILE A 26 0.35 7.54 12.38
C ILE A 26 1.00 7.36 11.01
N ALA A 27 1.89 8.27 10.63
CA ALA A 27 2.69 8.16 9.41
C ALA A 27 3.91 7.26 9.65
N VAL A 28 4.01 6.16 8.93
CA VAL A 28 5.06 5.15 9.14
C VAL A 28 6.31 5.50 8.33
N GLY A 29 7.43 5.73 9.02
CA GLY A 29 8.75 5.90 8.40
C GLY A 29 9.43 4.57 8.11
N TYR A 30 8.81 3.73 7.29
CA TYR A 30 9.32 2.38 6.99
C TYR A 30 10.65 2.43 6.22
N ARG A 31 11.45 1.36 6.35
CA ARG A 31 12.69 1.18 5.60
C ARG A 31 12.44 1.05 4.10
N VAL A 32 13.31 1.67 3.30
CA VAL A 32 13.14 1.78 1.84
C VAL A 32 14.23 1.06 1.06
N ALA A 33 13.85 0.49 -0.09
CA ALA A 33 14.79 -0.11 -1.03
C ALA A 33 15.59 0.97 -1.82
N PRO A 34 16.82 0.68 -2.27
CA PRO A 34 17.51 -0.62 -2.31
C PRO A 34 18.13 -1.06 -0.98
N ALA A 35 18.31 -0.16 -0.01
CA ALA A 35 19.02 -0.49 1.23
C ALA A 35 18.32 -1.60 2.02
N TYR A 36 16.98 -1.63 1.94
CA TYR A 36 16.13 -2.63 2.56
C TYR A 36 15.09 -3.11 1.52
N PRO A 37 15.39 -4.17 0.75
CA PRO A 37 14.42 -4.76 -0.18
C PRO A 37 13.28 -5.45 0.58
N PHE A 38 12.33 -5.99 -0.17
CA PHE A 38 11.26 -6.86 0.35
C PHE A 38 11.84 -7.94 1.29
N PRO A 39 11.21 -8.22 2.44
CA PRO A 39 9.92 -7.70 2.92
C PRO A 39 10.00 -6.51 3.90
N ALA A 40 11.11 -5.75 3.95
CA ALA A 40 11.37 -4.81 5.05
C ALA A 40 10.26 -3.75 5.25
N ALA A 41 9.74 -3.15 4.18
CA ALA A 41 8.75 -2.09 4.27
C ALA A 41 7.39 -2.57 4.81
N ILE A 42 6.95 -3.77 4.41
CA ILE A 42 5.68 -4.36 4.88
C ILE A 42 5.80 -4.88 6.32
N GLU A 43 6.95 -5.42 6.73
CA GLU A 43 7.18 -5.83 8.12
C GLU A 43 7.21 -4.61 9.05
N ASP A 44 7.91 -3.52 8.67
CA ASP A 44 7.91 -2.28 9.44
C ASP A 44 6.50 -1.68 9.59
N SER A 45 5.70 -1.79 8.53
CA SER A 45 4.33 -1.25 8.52
C SER A 45 3.36 -2.13 9.32
N TYR A 46 3.54 -3.45 9.31
CA TYR A 46 2.81 -4.36 10.19
C TYR A 46 3.21 -4.16 11.66
N ASP A 47 4.50 -4.01 11.97
CA ASP A 47 4.97 -3.70 13.32
C ASP A 47 4.41 -2.36 13.82
N ALA A 48 4.29 -1.36 12.93
CA ALA A 48 3.65 -0.09 13.24
C ALA A 48 2.14 -0.25 13.53
N LEU A 49 1.43 -1.13 12.83
CA LEU A 49 0.04 -1.48 13.15
C LEU A 49 -0.07 -2.13 14.53
N VAL A 50 0.80 -3.09 14.85
CA VAL A 50 0.86 -3.74 16.18
C VAL A 50 1.12 -2.71 17.28
N TRP A 51 2.07 -1.80 17.04
CA TRP A 51 2.37 -0.71 17.96
C TRP A 51 1.17 0.23 18.13
N ALA A 52 0.52 0.64 17.02
CA ALA A 52 -0.64 1.51 17.06
C ALA A 52 -1.79 0.88 17.85
N TYR A 53 -2.07 -0.41 17.63
CA TYR A 53 -3.08 -1.15 18.38
C TYR A 53 -2.78 -1.18 19.87
N THR A 54 -1.54 -1.50 20.24
CA THR A 54 -1.11 -1.60 21.64
C THR A 54 -1.18 -0.26 22.37
N ASN A 55 -0.92 0.85 21.67
CA ASN A 55 -0.85 2.18 22.25
C ASN A 55 -2.11 3.03 21.97
N ALA A 56 -3.14 2.47 21.32
CA ALA A 56 -4.29 3.24 20.85
C ALA A 56 -4.95 4.04 21.98
N ALA A 57 -5.22 3.39 23.12
CA ALA A 57 -5.85 4.04 24.26
C ALA A 57 -5.02 5.20 24.84
N ASP A 58 -3.70 5.03 24.92
CA ASP A 58 -2.78 6.05 25.45
C ASP A 58 -2.67 7.27 24.51
N LEU A 59 -2.86 7.04 23.21
CA LEU A 59 -2.93 8.10 22.20
C LEU A 59 -4.31 8.79 22.16
N GLY A 60 -5.30 8.29 22.90
CA GLY A 60 -6.69 8.76 22.88
C GLY A 60 -7.53 8.19 21.72
N GLY A 61 -7.09 7.09 21.11
CA GLY A 61 -7.78 6.34 20.07
C GLY A 61 -8.49 5.09 20.59
N ASP A 62 -9.19 4.41 19.68
CA ASP A 62 -9.91 3.16 19.95
C ASP A 62 -9.22 1.99 19.21
N PRO A 63 -8.67 0.98 19.93
CA PRO A 63 -7.98 -0.15 19.31
C PRO A 63 -8.90 -1.03 18.44
N SER A 64 -10.22 -0.92 18.57
CA SER A 64 -11.20 -1.61 17.72
C SER A 64 -11.53 -0.85 16.43
N SER A 65 -11.03 0.37 16.28
CA SER A 65 -11.35 1.28 15.16
C SER A 65 -10.08 1.79 14.47
N ILE A 66 -9.23 0.86 14.04
CA ILE A 66 -7.99 1.15 13.30
C ILE A 66 -8.19 0.92 11.82
N ALA A 67 -7.96 1.96 11.01
CA ALA A 67 -7.94 1.85 9.55
C ALA A 67 -6.50 1.96 9.02
N VAL A 68 -6.25 1.33 7.88
CA VAL A 68 -5.00 1.50 7.13
C VAL A 68 -5.26 2.30 5.85
N ALA A 69 -4.29 3.12 5.47
CA ALA A 69 -4.39 3.94 4.27
C ALA A 69 -3.03 4.10 3.62
N GLY A 70 -3.01 4.23 2.30
CA GLY A 70 -1.77 4.50 1.57
C GLY A 70 -2.01 4.73 0.08
N ASP A 71 -1.05 5.41 -0.54
CA ASP A 71 -1.08 5.80 -1.93
C ASP A 71 -0.01 5.07 -2.77
N SER A 72 -0.34 4.67 -3.99
CA SER A 72 0.58 3.93 -4.88
C SER A 72 1.21 2.69 -4.20
N ALA A 73 2.53 2.68 -3.99
CA ALA A 73 3.23 1.64 -3.21
C ALA A 73 2.78 1.61 -1.73
N GLY A 74 2.38 2.73 -1.15
CA GLY A 74 1.72 2.76 0.17
C GLY A 74 0.35 2.06 0.15
N GLY A 75 -0.38 2.13 -0.96
CA GLY A 75 -1.63 1.38 -1.17
C GLY A 75 -1.39 -0.13 -1.25
N ASN A 76 -0.29 -0.54 -1.89
CA ASN A 76 0.20 -1.92 -1.83
C ASN A 76 0.45 -2.36 -0.38
N ILE A 77 1.26 -1.58 0.35
CA ILE A 77 1.61 -1.87 1.75
C ILE A 77 0.36 -1.93 2.63
N ALA A 78 -0.60 -1.01 2.50
CA ALA A 78 -1.84 -1.03 3.26
C ALA A 78 -2.66 -2.30 3.01
N THR A 79 -2.74 -2.75 1.75
CA THR A 79 -3.40 -4.00 1.37
C THR A 79 -2.69 -5.20 1.98
N VAL A 80 -1.36 -5.26 1.84
CA VAL A 80 -0.53 -6.37 2.34
C VAL A 80 -0.53 -6.44 3.86
N VAL A 81 -0.46 -5.31 4.58
CA VAL A 81 -0.59 -5.27 6.04
C VAL A 81 -1.96 -5.81 6.49
N THR A 82 -3.00 -5.59 5.68
CA THR A 82 -4.32 -6.17 5.93
C THR A 82 -4.31 -7.69 5.77
N LEU A 83 -3.67 -8.22 4.73
CA LEU A 83 -3.45 -9.66 4.56
C LEU A 83 -2.64 -10.23 5.73
N MET A 84 -1.52 -9.61 6.08
CA MET A 84 -0.65 -10.03 7.18
C MET A 84 -1.42 -10.03 8.51
N SER A 85 -2.25 -9.02 8.78
CA SER A 85 -3.11 -9.01 9.97
C SER A 85 -4.06 -10.20 9.99
N ARG A 86 -4.76 -10.49 8.89
CA ARG A 86 -5.62 -11.68 8.82
C ARG A 86 -4.81 -12.96 9.07
N ASP A 87 -3.71 -13.14 8.34
CA ASP A 87 -2.92 -14.38 8.35
C ASP A 87 -2.20 -14.60 9.69
N ARG A 88 -1.84 -13.51 10.38
CA ARG A 88 -1.18 -13.52 11.70
C ARG A 88 -2.16 -13.38 12.88
N ASN A 89 -3.47 -13.43 12.62
CA ASN A 89 -4.54 -13.33 13.62
C ASN A 89 -4.56 -12.00 14.42
N GLY A 90 -4.31 -10.89 13.73
CA GLY A 90 -4.49 -9.53 14.23
C GLY A 90 -3.25 -8.65 14.06
N PRO A 91 -3.33 -7.37 14.48
CA PRO A 91 -4.49 -6.71 15.09
C PRO A 91 -5.60 -6.36 14.08
N GLY A 92 -6.85 -6.36 14.51
CA GLY A 92 -8.00 -6.09 13.64
C GLY A 92 -7.93 -4.72 12.96
N ILE A 93 -8.27 -4.69 11.67
CA ILE A 93 -8.38 -3.47 10.85
C ILE A 93 -9.86 -3.29 10.50
N SER A 94 -10.40 -2.09 10.69
CA SER A 94 -11.81 -1.78 10.48
C SER A 94 -12.12 -1.28 9.06
N ALA A 95 -11.14 -0.69 8.37
CA ALA A 95 -11.28 -0.20 7.00
C ALA A 95 -9.93 -0.01 6.28
N GLN A 96 -9.97 0.04 4.96
CA GLN A 96 -8.84 0.34 4.08
C GLN A 96 -9.16 1.56 3.20
N ALA A 97 -8.20 2.48 3.02
CA ALA A 97 -8.26 3.54 2.02
C ALA A 97 -7.06 3.43 1.07
N LEU A 98 -7.31 2.95 -0.14
CA LEU A 98 -6.30 2.61 -1.14
C LEU A 98 -6.32 3.65 -2.27
N LEU A 99 -5.33 4.54 -2.29
CA LEU A 99 -5.25 5.62 -3.26
C LEU A 99 -4.34 5.19 -4.42
N TYR A 100 -4.91 4.99 -5.60
CA TYR A 100 -4.26 4.51 -6.84
C TYR A 100 -3.23 3.39 -6.54
N PRO A 101 -3.64 2.30 -5.87
CA PRO A 101 -2.72 1.33 -5.32
C PRO A 101 -1.97 0.57 -6.42
N LEU A 102 -0.69 0.29 -6.17
CA LEU A 102 0.03 -0.77 -6.87
C LEU A 102 -0.42 -2.11 -6.28
N THR A 103 -0.90 -3.05 -7.09
CA THR A 103 -1.54 -4.28 -6.59
C THR A 103 -0.95 -5.53 -7.21
N THR A 104 -0.12 -5.41 -8.25
CA THR A 104 0.67 -6.53 -8.78
C THR A 104 2.03 -6.10 -9.34
N PHE A 105 3.08 -6.80 -8.91
CA PHE A 105 4.45 -6.69 -9.46
C PHE A 105 4.65 -7.63 -10.65
N ALA A 106 3.69 -8.52 -10.92
CA ALA A 106 3.72 -9.39 -12.07
C ALA A 106 3.64 -8.55 -13.37
N ASP A 107 4.35 -9.01 -14.39
CA ASP A 107 4.33 -8.37 -15.71
C ASP A 107 3.06 -8.80 -16.48
N ILE A 108 1.93 -8.31 -16.00
CA ILE A 108 0.60 -8.52 -16.57
C ILE A 108 0.27 -7.36 -17.50
N GLU A 109 -0.32 -7.68 -18.64
CA GLU A 109 -0.84 -6.70 -19.60
C GLU A 109 -2.15 -6.09 -19.08
N PHE A 110 -2.15 -4.76 -18.94
CA PHE A 110 -3.34 -3.96 -18.66
C PHE A 110 -3.42 -2.83 -19.69
N ASP A 111 -4.63 -2.51 -20.15
CA ASP A 111 -4.88 -1.45 -21.13
C ASP A 111 -4.33 -0.09 -20.64
N SER A 112 -4.53 0.20 -19.35
CA SER A 112 -4.01 1.39 -18.67
C SER A 112 -2.49 1.46 -18.67
N ARG A 113 -1.79 0.34 -18.38
CA ARG A 113 -0.32 0.27 -18.48
C ARG A 113 0.11 0.61 -19.92
N LEU A 114 -0.44 -0.08 -20.92
CA LEU A 114 -0.09 0.13 -22.33
C LEU A 114 -0.35 1.57 -22.82
N LYS A 115 -1.38 2.23 -22.29
CA LYS A 115 -1.79 3.56 -22.75
C LYS A 115 -1.10 4.72 -22.01
N TYR A 116 -0.78 4.55 -20.73
CA TYR A 116 -0.37 5.65 -19.85
C TYR A 116 1.03 5.52 -19.26
N ASP A 117 1.77 4.42 -19.53
CA ASP A 117 3.11 4.17 -18.98
C ASP A 117 4.27 4.93 -19.67
N SER A 118 3.97 5.85 -20.58
CA SER A 118 4.99 6.64 -21.31
C SER A 118 5.78 7.60 -20.41
N GLY A 119 5.28 7.92 -19.22
CA GLY A 119 5.83 8.96 -18.33
C GLY A 119 5.30 10.38 -18.60
N TYR A 120 4.50 10.58 -19.65
CA TYR A 120 3.82 11.86 -19.87
C TYR A 120 2.84 12.22 -18.73
N TYR A 121 2.27 11.19 -18.09
CA TYR A 121 1.29 11.31 -17.00
C TYR A 121 1.91 11.02 -15.61
N LEU A 122 3.15 11.49 -15.38
CA LEU A 122 3.97 11.31 -14.16
C LEU A 122 4.62 9.93 -14.01
N LEU A 123 3.84 8.84 -13.98
CA LEU A 123 4.38 7.48 -13.81
C LEU A 123 4.74 6.88 -15.18
N SER A 124 5.89 6.19 -15.25
CA SER A 124 6.32 5.50 -16.47
C SER A 124 6.66 4.04 -16.20
N ARG A 125 6.60 3.20 -17.24
CA ARG A 125 7.01 1.79 -17.20
C ARG A 125 8.43 1.64 -16.68
N SER A 126 9.33 2.51 -17.14
CA SER A 126 10.74 2.49 -16.74
C SER A 126 10.93 2.74 -15.24
N VAL A 127 10.10 3.60 -14.65
CA VAL A 127 10.10 3.88 -13.20
C VAL A 127 9.50 2.69 -12.44
N MET A 128 8.38 2.13 -12.92
CA MET A 128 7.74 0.94 -12.31
C MET A 128 8.70 -0.25 -12.28
N MET A 129 9.35 -0.56 -13.42
CA MET A 129 10.33 -1.66 -13.51
C MET A 129 11.51 -1.43 -12.58
N ARG A 130 12.08 -0.22 -12.57
CA ARG A 130 13.18 0.11 -11.65
C ARG A 130 12.77 -0.04 -10.18
N ALA A 131 11.55 0.40 -9.83
CA ALA A 131 11.03 0.28 -8.47
C ALA A 131 10.86 -1.19 -8.07
N ARG A 132 10.27 -2.02 -8.94
CA ARG A 132 10.17 -3.48 -8.76
C ARG A 132 11.56 -4.09 -8.59
N ASP A 133 12.46 -3.91 -9.54
CA ASP A 133 13.77 -4.58 -9.53
C ASP A 133 14.61 -4.16 -8.31
N THR A 134 14.36 -2.96 -7.78
CA THR A 134 15.00 -2.48 -6.54
C THR A 134 14.35 -3.06 -5.28
N TYR A 135 13.02 -3.18 -5.25
CA TYR A 135 12.27 -3.66 -4.09
C TYR A 135 12.25 -5.19 -4.00
N THR A 136 12.05 -5.89 -5.11
CA THR A 136 11.99 -7.35 -5.25
C THR A 136 13.00 -7.81 -6.32
N PRO A 137 14.31 -7.76 -6.01
CA PRO A 137 15.36 -8.16 -6.96
C PRO A 137 15.34 -9.66 -7.30
N ASP A 138 14.70 -10.48 -6.46
CA ASP A 138 14.41 -11.88 -6.74
C ASP A 138 13.02 -12.00 -7.38
N GLU A 139 13.00 -12.43 -8.64
CA GLU A 139 11.80 -12.56 -9.47
C GLU A 139 10.77 -13.54 -8.88
N ALA A 140 11.19 -14.47 -8.02
CA ALA A 140 10.28 -15.37 -7.33
C ALA A 140 9.25 -14.61 -6.47
N PHE A 141 9.58 -13.39 -6.02
CA PHE A 141 8.67 -12.53 -5.27
C PHE A 141 7.84 -11.61 -6.16
N TRP A 142 7.79 -11.75 -7.48
CA TRP A 142 6.93 -10.88 -8.30
C TRP A 142 5.46 -11.32 -8.28
N VAL A 143 5.19 -12.56 -7.87
CA VAL A 143 3.85 -13.15 -7.81
C VAL A 143 3.48 -13.58 -6.39
N HIS A 144 4.26 -13.16 -5.38
CA HIS A 144 3.99 -13.49 -3.99
C HIS A 144 2.80 -12.66 -3.46
N ASP A 145 1.90 -13.23 -2.66
CA ASP A 145 0.70 -12.54 -2.14
C ASP A 145 1.02 -11.20 -1.45
N TYR A 146 2.16 -11.13 -0.75
CA TYR A 146 2.63 -9.92 -0.05
C TYR A 146 3.39 -8.90 -0.92
N THR A 147 3.46 -9.13 -2.23
CA THR A 147 3.91 -8.13 -3.20
C THR A 147 2.80 -7.85 -4.19
N SER A 148 2.12 -8.90 -4.65
CA SER A 148 1.07 -8.87 -5.68
C SER A 148 -0.27 -9.32 -5.10
N PRO A 149 -0.86 -8.56 -4.16
CA PRO A 149 -2.09 -8.96 -3.49
C PRO A 149 -3.29 -9.10 -4.44
N LEU A 150 -3.25 -8.55 -5.66
CA LEU A 150 -4.27 -8.79 -6.67
C LEU A 150 -4.40 -10.28 -7.04
N ASP A 151 -3.28 -11.00 -6.98
CA ASP A 151 -3.15 -12.41 -7.34
C ASP A 151 -3.22 -13.33 -6.11
N ALA A 152 -3.49 -12.79 -4.92
CA ALA A 152 -3.50 -13.57 -3.69
C ALA A 152 -4.59 -14.66 -3.71
N ASP A 153 -4.24 -15.84 -3.22
CA ASP A 153 -5.13 -17.03 -3.22
C ASP A 153 -6.46 -16.78 -2.48
N ASN A 154 -6.46 -15.83 -1.54
CA ASN A 154 -7.60 -15.53 -0.71
C ASN A 154 -7.67 -14.04 -0.38
N LEU A 155 -8.74 -13.37 -0.83
CA LEU A 155 -9.10 -11.99 -0.47
C LEU A 155 -10.39 -11.91 0.36
N SER A 156 -10.92 -13.04 0.81
CA SER A 156 -12.12 -13.08 1.65
C SER A 156 -11.84 -12.56 3.07
N ASN A 157 -12.90 -12.04 3.71
CA ASN A 157 -12.89 -11.55 5.09
C ASN A 157 -11.91 -10.39 5.34
N LEU A 158 -11.56 -9.64 4.29
CA LEU A 158 -10.86 -8.37 4.44
C LEU A 158 -11.85 -7.26 4.84
N PRO A 159 -11.41 -6.25 5.60
CA PRO A 159 -12.24 -5.11 5.96
C PRO A 159 -12.66 -4.30 4.73
N PRO A 160 -13.79 -3.56 4.81
CA PRO A 160 -14.26 -2.70 3.74
C PRO A 160 -13.16 -1.77 3.22
N ALA A 161 -13.04 -1.68 1.90
CA ALA A 161 -12.05 -0.84 1.24
C ALA A 161 -12.71 0.26 0.41
N ILE A 162 -12.15 1.46 0.49
CA ILE A 162 -12.33 2.50 -0.54
C ILE A 162 -11.10 2.42 -1.44
N VAL A 163 -11.31 2.19 -2.74
CA VAL A 163 -10.26 2.26 -3.75
C VAL A 163 -10.52 3.44 -4.66
N ILE A 164 -9.52 4.31 -4.80
CA ILE A 164 -9.58 5.49 -5.67
C ILE A 164 -8.59 5.29 -6.80
N THR A 165 -9.01 5.40 -8.06
CA THR A 165 -8.10 5.34 -9.20
C THR A 165 -8.05 6.68 -9.94
N ALA A 166 -7.02 6.89 -10.75
CA ALA A 166 -6.88 8.05 -11.62
C ALA A 166 -7.00 7.62 -13.09
N GLU A 167 -7.71 8.40 -13.90
CA GLU A 167 -8.03 8.02 -15.29
C GLU A 167 -6.79 7.80 -16.17
N PHE A 168 -5.75 8.63 -15.96
CA PHE A 168 -4.50 8.64 -16.72
C PHE A 168 -3.34 8.03 -15.92
N ASP A 169 -3.59 6.92 -15.24
CA ASP A 169 -2.59 6.21 -14.44
C ASP A 169 -2.38 4.79 -14.99
N PRO A 170 -1.13 4.35 -15.23
CA PRO A 170 -0.87 2.97 -15.59
C PRO A 170 -1.30 1.94 -14.52
N LEU A 171 -1.47 2.34 -13.26
CA LEU A 171 -1.97 1.47 -12.18
C LEU A 171 -3.51 1.38 -12.12
N ARG A 172 -4.23 2.05 -13.03
CA ARG A 172 -5.68 2.17 -12.94
C ARG A 172 -6.38 0.80 -12.98
N ASP A 173 -6.10 -0.03 -13.97
CA ASP A 173 -6.87 -1.27 -14.15
C ASP A 173 -6.58 -2.28 -13.04
N GLU A 174 -5.34 -2.35 -12.54
CA GLU A 174 -4.97 -3.22 -11.41
C GLU A 174 -5.59 -2.73 -10.09
N GLY A 175 -5.75 -1.42 -9.91
CA GLY A 175 -6.49 -0.83 -8.80
C GLY A 175 -8.00 -1.10 -8.88
N GLU A 176 -8.61 -0.94 -10.05
CA GLU A 176 -10.03 -1.25 -10.27
C GLU A 176 -10.33 -2.75 -10.11
N ALA A 177 -9.38 -3.62 -10.45
CA ALA A 177 -9.52 -5.06 -10.26
C ALA A 177 -9.62 -5.44 -8.77
N MET A 178 -8.93 -4.71 -7.87
CA MET A 178 -9.03 -4.94 -6.42
C MET A 178 -10.42 -4.66 -5.85
N GLN A 179 -11.23 -3.79 -6.45
CA GLN A 179 -12.60 -3.53 -5.97
C GLN A 179 -13.56 -4.70 -6.23
N LYS A 180 -13.23 -5.58 -7.17
CA LYS A 180 -14.12 -6.66 -7.62
C LYS A 180 -13.99 -7.94 -6.79
N ASN A 181 -13.03 -7.97 -5.86
CA ASN A 181 -12.73 -9.09 -4.96
C ASN A 181 -13.28 -8.81 -3.55
#